data_AF-X1DL76-F1
#
_entry.id   AF-X1DL76-F1
#
_cell.length_a   1.000
_cell.length_b   1.000
_cell.length_c   1.000
_cell.angle_alpha   90.00
_cell.angle_beta   90.00
_cell.angle_gamma   90.00
#
_symmetry.space_group_name_H-M   'P 1'
#
loop_
_entity.id
_entity.type
_entity.pdbx_description
1 polymer ?
#
loop_
_entity_poly.entity_id
_entity_poly.type
_entity_poly.pdbx_seq_one_letter_code
_entity_poly.pdbx_strand_id
1 'polypeptide(L)' 'ENIEGEPIDSMIWSMLSEEYLKSPCAKAKIVAYDVLGHKLRVVL' A
#
# COMPACT_ATOMS: atom_id res chain seq x y z
N GLU A 1 -13.81 2.94 21.68
CA GLU A 1 -13.77 4.04 20.70
C GLU A 1 -12.48 4.80 20.94
N ASN A 2 -11.77 5.18 19.88
CA ASN A 2 -10.50 5.88 19.97
C ASN A 2 -10.77 7.38 19.81
N ILE A 3 -10.38 8.20 20.78
CA ILE A 3 -10.70 9.63 20.82
C ILE A 3 -9.54 10.36 20.14
N GLU A 4 -9.82 11.23 19.16
CA GLU A 4 -8.77 11.98 18.48
C GLU A 4 -7.90 12.75 19.48
N GLY A 5 -6.58 12.52 19.47
CA GLY A 5 -5.60 13.24 20.28
C GLY A 5 -4.87 12.43 21.35
N GLU A 6 -5.26 11.18 21.60
CA GLU A 6 -4.53 10.31 22.53
C GLU A 6 -3.31 9.63 21.86
N PRO A 7 -2.14 9.58 22.53
CA PRO A 7 -1.02 8.78 22.05
C PRO A 7 -1.42 7.30 21.97
N ILE A 8 -1.17 6.68 20.81
CA ILE A 8 -1.49 5.28 20.57
C ILE A 8 -0.24 4.48 20.23
N ASP A 9 -0.13 3.30 20.84
CA ASP A 9 0.86 2.31 20.43
C ASP A 9 0.52 1.81 19.03
N SER A 10 1.52 1.79 18.16
CA SER A 10 1.38 1.33 16.78
C SER A 10 2.37 0.22 16.50
N MET A 11 1.90 -0.82 15.80
CA MET A 11 2.80 -1.86 15.30
C MET A 11 3.37 -1.42 13.95
N ILE A 12 4.69 -1.44 13.84
CA ILE A 12 5.40 -1.17 12.58
C ILE A 12 5.78 -2.51 11.96
N TRP A 13 5.41 -2.70 10.70
CA TRP A 13 5.78 -3.88 9.91
C TRP A 13 6.63 -3.48 8.71
N SER A 14 7.56 -4.36 8.35
CA SER A 14 8.39 -4.24 7.15
C SER A 14 8.39 -5.57 6.39
N MET A 15 8.68 -5.51 5.10
CA MET A 15 8.73 -6.66 4.20
C MET A 15 9.83 -6.42 3.16
N LEU A 16 10.62 -7.44 2.87
CA LEU A 16 11.61 -7.38 1.81
C LEU A 16 10.94 -7.49 0.43
N SER A 17 11.62 -6.99 -0.61
CA SER A 17 11.08 -7.05 -1.98
C SER A 17 10.82 -8.50 -2.43
N GLU A 18 11.71 -9.43 -2.07
CA GLU A 18 11.59 -10.85 -2.40
C GLU A 18 10.43 -11.54 -1.67
N GLU A 19 10.06 -11.04 -0.49
CA GLU A 19 8.92 -11.53 0.29
C GLU A 19 7.61 -10.99 -0.28
N TYR A 20 7.60 -9.73 -0.74
CA TYR A 20 6.44 -9.14 -1.40
C TYR A 20 6.03 -9.95 -2.63
N LEU A 21 6.99 -10.34 -3.48
CA LEU A 21 6.72 -11.15 -4.67
C LEU A 21 6.09 -12.52 -4.37
N LYS A 22 6.31 -13.05 -3.17
CA LYS A 22 5.72 -14.32 -2.71
C LYS A 22 4.37 -14.11 -1.99
N SER A 23 4.05 -12.88 -1.62
CA SER A 23 2.83 -12.55 -0.89
C SER A 23 1.59 -12.63 -1.79
N PRO A 24 0.39 -12.81 -1.22
CA PRO A 24 -0.87 -12.70 -1.96
C PRO A 24 -1.02 -11.35 -2.68
N CYS A 25 -0.42 -10.29 -2.14
CA CYS A 25 -0.50 -8.92 -2.67
C CYS A 25 0.23 -8.77 -4.00
N ALA A 26 1.19 -9.62 -4.34
CA ALA A 26 1.89 -9.57 -5.63
C ALA A 26 0.95 -9.76 -6.84
N LYS A 27 -0.24 -10.34 -6.63
CA LYS A 27 -1.26 -10.53 -7.67
C LYS A 27 -2.17 -9.31 -7.84
N ALA A 28 -2.04 -8.30 -6.99
CA ALA A 28 -2.87 -7.11 -7.05
C ALA A 28 -2.63 -6.35 -8.38
N LYS A 29 -3.71 -6.12 -9.12
CA LYS A 29 -3.66 -5.28 -10.31
C LYS A 29 -3.85 -3.83 -9.88
N ILE A 30 -2.74 -3.14 -9.63
CA ILE A 30 -2.79 -1.71 -9.33
C ILE A 30 -2.89 -0.94 -10.65
N VAL A 31 -3.92 -0.11 -10.74
CA VAL A 31 -4.11 0.82 -11.87
C VAL A 31 -4.16 2.22 -11.29
N ALA A 32 -3.25 3.08 -11.77
CA ALA A 32 -3.27 4.48 -11.45
C ALA A 32 -3.80 5.27 -12.66
N TYR A 33 -4.51 6.36 -12.37
CA TYR A 33 -4.97 7.31 -13.35
C TYR A 33 -4.49 8.70 -12.95
N ASP A 34 -4.21 9.55 -13.93
CA ASP A 34 -3.97 10.97 -13.68
C ASP A 34 -5.29 11.71 -13.37
N VAL A 35 -5.19 13.00 -13.06
CA VAL A 35 -6.35 13.86 -12.77
C VAL A 35 -7.30 14.04 -13.95
N LEU A 36 -6.86 13.71 -15.17
CA LEU A 36 -7.64 13.77 -16.41
C LEU A 36 -8.24 12.39 -16.78
N GLY A 37 -7.94 11.34 -16.02
CA GLY A 37 -8.40 9.98 -16.25
C GLY A 37 -7.51 9.13 -17.17
N HIS A 38 -6.31 9.58 -17.54
CA HIS A 38 -5.38 8.77 -18.31
C HIS A 38 -4.67 7.74 -17.44
N LYS A 39 -4.54 6.51 -17.96
CA LYS A 39 -3.87 5.44 -17.24
C LYS A 39 -2.37 5.72 -17.12
N LEU A 40 -1.87 5.77 -15.89
CA LEU A 40 -0.45 5.89 -15.58
C LEU A 40 0.22 4.52 -15.59
N ARG A 41 1.48 4.49 -16.05
CA ARG A 41 2.32 3.29 -15.94
C ARG A 41 2.82 3.18 -14.50
N VAL A 42 2.23 2.27 -13.74
CA VAL A 42 2.69 1.95 -12.38
C VAL A 42 3.79 0.90 -12.48
N VAL A 43 4.94 1.18 -11.85
CA VAL A 43 5.99 0.20 -11.58
C VAL A 43 5.89 -0.12 -10.08
N LEU A 44 5.61 -1.38 -9.76
CA LEU A 44 5.59 -1.92 -8.40
C LEU A 44 6.97 -2.45 -8.03
#